data_AF-A0A2H9MNC8-F1
#
_entry.id   AF-A0A2H9MNC8-F1
#
_cell.length_a   1.000
_cell.length_b   1.000
_cell.length_c   1.000
_cell.angle_alpha   90.00
_cell.angle_beta   90.00
_cell.angle_gamma   90.00
#
_symmetry.space_group_name_H-M   'P 1'
#
loop_
_entity.id
_entity.type
_entity.pdbx_description
1 polymer ?
#
loop_
_entity_poly.entity_id
_entity_poly.type
_entity_poly.pdbx_seq_one_letter_code
_entity_poly.pdbx_strand_id
1 'polypeptide(L)'
;MEEIVKKIYCKNCGRELSEDDDFCPNCGSKEKIIELKLEDEAQSYEQIGLKAKENGAKKPFQESVSGDDLYRKSGKWCDKETKIDRKNDSYREIIKDKTTGEIIHKCEEPLSKHKGHGSAKHKKKSETNED
;
A
#
# COMPACT_ATOMS: atom_id res chain seq x y z
N MET A 1 -9.97 -0.36 19.07
CA MET A 1 -9.00 -0.78 20.11
C MET A 1 -9.06 -2.28 20.11
N GLU A 2 -8.06 -2.93 19.52
CA GLU A 2 -7.90 -4.38 19.69
C GLU A 2 -7.56 -4.63 21.15
N GLU A 3 -8.32 -5.51 21.77
CA GLU A 3 -8.23 -5.78 23.19
C GLU A 3 -7.02 -6.69 23.42
N ILE A 4 -6.00 -6.17 24.11
CA ILE A 4 -4.85 -6.99 24.52
C ILE A 4 -5.39 -8.02 25.50
N VAL A 5 -5.47 -9.28 25.07
CA VAL A 5 -5.87 -10.37 25.97
C VAL A 5 -4.69 -10.66 26.89
N LYS A 6 -4.80 -10.16 28.11
CA LYS A 6 -3.84 -10.38 29.19
C LYS A 6 -4.44 -11.32 30.22
N LYS A 7 -3.75 -12.43 30.48
CA LYS A 7 -4.10 -13.37 31.55
C LYS A 7 -2.98 -13.43 32.57
N ILE A 8 -3.35 -13.50 33.85
CA ILE A 8 -2.40 -13.54 34.94
C ILE A 8 -2.63 -14.83 35.70
N TYR A 9 -1.55 -15.55 35.97
CA TYR A 9 -1.59 -16.80 36.72
C TYR A 9 -0.61 -16.74 37.88
N CYS A 10 -0.93 -17.40 38.98
CA CYS A 10 0.02 -17.59 40.06
C CYS A 10 1.11 -18.56 39.60
N LYS A 11 2.37 -18.14 39.66
CA LYS A 11 3.52 -18.99 39.28
C LYS A 11 3.65 -20.26 40.13
N ASN A 12 3.18 -20.22 41.38
CA ASN A 12 3.38 -21.31 42.34
C ASN A 12 2.24 -22.36 42.32
N CYS A 13 0.98 -21.95 42.12
CA CYS A 13 -0.16 -22.89 42.16
C CYS A 13 -1.00 -22.93 40.87
N GLY A 14 -0.69 -22.11 39.86
CA GLY A 14 -1.37 -22.09 38.57
C GLY A 14 -2.76 -21.45 38.56
N ARG A 15 -3.27 -20.96 39.70
CA ARG A 15 -4.57 -20.27 39.77
C ARG A 15 -4.55 -18.98 38.94
N GLU A 16 -5.59 -18.74 38.15
CA GLU A 16 -5.82 -17.47 37.45
C GLU A 16 -6.10 -16.35 38.47
N LEU A 17 -5.43 -15.22 38.28
CA LEU A 17 -5.46 -14.05 39.14
C LEU A 17 -6.08 -12.87 38.38
N SER A 18 -6.75 -12.00 39.11
CA SER A 18 -7.14 -10.68 38.61
C SER A 18 -5.94 -9.73 38.61
N GLU A 19 -6.07 -8.58 37.94
CA GLU A 19 -5.00 -7.57 37.91
C GLU A 19 -4.74 -6.96 39.30
N ASP A 20 -5.79 -6.85 40.11
CA ASP A 20 -5.77 -6.24 41.44
C ASP A 20 -5.26 -7.18 42.55
N ASP A 21 -5.05 -8.47 42.25
CA ASP A 21 -4.58 -9.45 43.23
C ASP A 21 -3.08 -9.24 43.54
N ASP A 22 -2.74 -8.47 44.58
CA ASP A 22 -1.34 -8.29 45.03
C ASP A 22 -0.65 -9.61 45.43
N PHE A 23 -1.44 -10.59 45.89
CA PHE A 23 -0.99 -11.91 46.32
C PHE A 23 -1.97 -12.97 45.82
N CYS A 24 -1.49 -14.18 45.59
CA CYS A 24 -2.37 -15.29 45.24
C CYS A 24 -3.29 -15.65 46.43
N PRO A 25 -4.62 -15.61 46.31
CA PRO A 25 -5.52 -15.94 47.41
C PRO A 25 -5.55 -17.44 47.75
N ASN A 26 -4.94 -18.29 46.91
CA ASN A 26 -4.86 -19.73 47.14
C ASN A 26 -3.60 -20.13 47.93
N CYS A 27 -2.42 -19.61 47.56
CA CYS A 27 -1.16 -20.04 48.16
C CYS A 27 -0.32 -18.90 48.79
N GLY A 28 -0.79 -17.66 48.75
CA GLY A 28 -0.11 -16.49 49.33
C GLY A 28 1.12 -15.99 48.57
N SER A 29 1.51 -16.64 47.46
CA SER A 29 2.67 -16.21 46.66
C SER A 29 2.41 -14.89 45.95
N LYS A 30 3.44 -14.04 45.87
CA LYS A 30 3.47 -12.82 45.03
C LYS A 30 3.91 -13.07 43.59
N GLU A 31 4.43 -14.27 43.30
CA GLU A 31 4.96 -14.58 41.98
C GLU A 31 3.84 -14.83 40.97
N LYS A 32 3.88 -14.08 39.87
CA LYS A 32 2.88 -14.12 38.80
C LYS A 32 3.54 -14.50 37.47
N ILE A 33 2.81 -15.20 36.63
CA ILE A 33 3.07 -15.38 35.19
C ILE A 33 2.04 -14.53 34.47
N ILE A 34 2.49 -13.73 33.51
CA ILE A 34 1.62 -12.90 32.68
C ILE A 34 1.70 -13.45 31.26
N GLU A 35 0.57 -13.94 30.76
CA GLU A 35 0.42 -14.37 29.38
C GLU A 35 -0.21 -13.24 28.57
N LEU A 36 0.50 -12.80 27.52
CA LEU A 36 0.05 -11.77 26.60
C LEU A 36 -0.21 -12.41 25.25
N LYS A 37 -1.44 -12.27 24.73
CA LYS A 37 -1.74 -12.62 23.35
C LYS A 37 -1.61 -11.36 22.49
N LEU A 38 -0.67 -11.40 21.55
CA LEU A 38 -0.46 -10.36 20.55
C LEU A 38 -0.85 -10.93 19.19
N GLU A 39 -1.68 -10.20 18.46
CA GLU A 39 -2.08 -10.51 17.10
C GLU A 39 -1.59 -9.37 16.20
N ASP A 40 -1.15 -9.71 14.98
CA ASP A 40 -0.67 -8.74 14.00
C ASP A 40 -1.15 -9.19 12.61
N GLU A 41 -1.49 -8.23 11.76
CA GLU A 41 -1.95 -8.48 10.40
C GLU A 41 -0.94 -7.92 9.40
N ALA A 42 -0.37 -8.80 8.58
CA ALA A 42 0.46 -8.41 7.46
C ALA A 42 -0.31 -8.57 6.15
N GLN A 43 -0.45 -7.48 5.40
CA GLN A 43 -1.02 -7.50 4.05
C GLN A 43 0.10 -7.38 3.02
N SER A 44 0.08 -8.24 2.00
CA SER A 44 1.00 -8.18 0.87
C SER A 44 0.27 -7.71 -0.38
N TYR A 45 0.99 -6.95 -1.19
CA TYR A 45 0.52 -6.39 -2.44
C TYR A 45 1.56 -6.65 -3.51
N GLU A 46 1.11 -7.03 -4.70
CA GLU A 46 1.99 -7.39 -5.81
C GLU A 46 1.74 -6.48 -7.01
N GLN A 47 2.82 -6.04 -7.65
CA GLN A 47 2.76 -5.28 -8.89
C GLN A 47 3.86 -5.75 -9.83
N ILE A 48 3.49 -6.02 -11.08
CA ILE A 48 4.42 -6.39 -12.14
C ILE A 48 4.63 -5.22 -13.11
N GLY A 49 5.88 -4.99 -13.51
CA GLY A 49 6.25 -4.02 -14.52
C GLY A 49 6.99 -4.67 -15.69
N LEU A 50 6.57 -4.37 -16.91
CA LEU A 50 7.18 -4.84 -18.14
C LEU A 50 7.66 -3.66 -18.99
N LYS A 51 8.86 -3.79 -19.56
CA LYS A 51 9.44 -2.80 -20.49
C LYS A 51 9.98 -3.51 -21.72
N ALA A 52 9.41 -3.21 -22.89
CA ALA A 52 9.91 -3.70 -24.16
C ALA A 52 10.75 -2.62 -24.84
N LYS A 53 11.97 -2.98 -25.27
CA LYS A 53 12.95 -2.04 -25.76
C LYS A 53 13.69 -2.63 -26.98
N GLU A 54 13.83 -1.82 -28.02
CA GLU A 54 14.64 -2.17 -29.19
C GLU A 54 16.13 -1.94 -28.91
N ASN A 55 16.99 -2.68 -29.63
CA ASN A 55 18.43 -2.55 -29.47
C ASN A 55 18.89 -1.11 -29.78
N GLY A 56 19.72 -0.53 -28.92
CA GLY A 56 20.22 0.84 -29.06
C GLY A 56 19.21 1.95 -28.75
N ALA A 57 17.93 1.66 -28.49
CA ALA A 57 16.95 2.70 -28.18
C ALA A 57 17.27 3.42 -26.85
N LYS A 58 16.96 4.71 -26.73
CA LYS A 58 17.11 5.43 -25.45
C LYS A 58 15.96 5.15 -24.47
N LYS A 59 14.75 4.95 -24.98
CA LYS A 59 13.53 4.69 -24.18
C LYS A 59 12.87 3.38 -24.61
N PRO A 60 12.18 2.67 -23.71
CA PRO A 60 11.35 1.53 -24.09
C PRO A 60 10.28 1.97 -25.09
N PHE A 61 9.97 1.15 -26.08
CA PHE A 61 8.87 1.46 -26.98
C PHE A 61 7.51 1.13 -26.35
N GLN A 62 7.48 0.17 -25.42
CA GLN A 62 6.31 -0.16 -24.63
C GLN A 62 6.66 -0.32 -23.15
N GLU A 63 5.81 0.21 -22.28
CA GLU A 63 5.85 -0.04 -20.84
C GLU A 63 4.45 -0.47 -20.38
N SER A 64 4.40 -1.47 -19.50
CA SER A 64 3.17 -1.93 -18.88
C SER A 64 3.39 -2.12 -17.38
N VAL A 65 2.42 -1.73 -16.58
CA VAL A 65 2.39 -2.00 -15.13
C VAL A 65 1.02 -2.57 -14.80
N SER A 66 0.96 -3.61 -13.97
CA SER A 66 -0.29 -4.26 -13.57
C SER A 66 -0.21 -4.74 -12.13
N GLY A 67 -1.30 -4.63 -11.39
CA GLY A 67 -1.44 -5.17 -10.04
C GLY A 67 -1.79 -4.11 -9.01
N ASP A 68 -1.46 -4.37 -7.76
CA ASP A 68 -1.87 -3.55 -6.64
C ASP A 68 -1.17 -2.19 -6.63
N ASP A 69 -1.95 -1.13 -6.43
CA ASP A 69 -1.44 0.23 -6.20
C ASP A 69 -2.28 0.91 -5.11
N LEU A 70 -1.65 1.79 -4.35
CA LEU A 70 -2.37 2.57 -3.34
C LEU A 70 -2.97 3.82 -4.00
N TYR A 71 -4.30 3.87 -4.13
CA TYR A 71 -4.97 5.04 -4.66
C TYR A 71 -4.97 6.17 -3.63
N ARG A 72 -3.96 7.05 -3.73
CA ARG A 72 -3.66 8.10 -2.73
C ARG A 72 -4.85 9.03 -2.40
N LYS A 73 -5.77 9.25 -3.36
CA LYS A 73 -6.94 10.12 -3.14
C LYS A 73 -7.93 9.52 -2.12
N SER A 74 -8.09 8.20 -2.12
CA SER A 74 -9.01 7.51 -1.20
C SER A 74 -8.30 6.72 -0.09
N GLY A 75 -6.99 6.52 -0.17
CA GLY A 75 -6.23 5.69 0.76
C GLY A 75 -6.54 4.19 0.64
N LYS A 76 -7.16 3.76 -0.45
CA LYS A 76 -7.54 2.36 -0.68
C LYS A 76 -6.60 1.69 -1.67
N TRP A 77 -6.29 0.43 -1.42
CA TRP A 77 -5.59 -0.42 -2.38
C TRP A 77 -6.54 -0.80 -3.52
N CYS A 78 -6.05 -0.65 -4.75
CA CYS A 78 -6.81 -0.87 -5.98
C CYS A 78 -6.00 -1.71 -6.97
N ASP A 79 -6.69 -2.36 -7.90
CA ASP A 79 -6.05 -2.96 -9.06
C ASP A 79 -5.78 -1.88 -10.11
N LYS A 80 -4.51 -1.71 -10.48
CA LYS A 80 -4.05 -0.72 -11.43
C LYS A 80 -3.46 -1.39 -12.65
N GLU A 81 -3.89 -0.96 -13.82
CA GLU A 81 -3.30 -1.28 -15.10
C GLU A 81 -2.82 0.01 -15.78
N THR A 82 -1.57 0.04 -16.24
CA THR A 82 -1.03 1.13 -17.07
C THR A 82 -0.35 0.54 -18.29
N LYS A 83 -0.64 1.09 -19.47
CA LYS A 83 0.06 0.77 -20.71
C LYS A 83 0.47 2.05 -21.42
N ILE A 84 1.77 2.15 -21.71
CA ILE A 84 2.38 3.21 -22.49
C ILE A 84 2.91 2.57 -23.76
N ASP A 85 2.35 2.95 -24.90
CA ASP A 85 2.80 2.50 -26.22
C ASP A 85 3.29 3.70 -27.02
N ARG A 86 4.61 3.82 -27.13
CA ARG A 86 5.24 4.93 -27.84
C ARG A 86 5.21 4.78 -29.36
N LYS A 87 5.03 3.55 -29.87
CA LYS A 87 4.92 3.32 -31.32
C LYS A 87 3.57 3.81 -31.83
N ASN A 88 2.53 3.58 -31.04
CA ASN A 88 1.15 3.92 -31.38
C ASN A 88 0.65 5.22 -30.73
N ASP A 89 1.56 6.04 -30.18
CA ASP A 89 1.25 7.27 -29.46
C ASP A 89 0.10 7.11 -28.46
N SER A 90 0.09 6.05 -27.64
CA SER A 90 -1.04 5.70 -26.79
C SER A 90 -0.66 5.60 -25.31
N TYR A 91 -1.50 6.18 -24.47
CA TYR A 91 -1.49 6.04 -23.02
C TYR A 91 -2.84 5.47 -22.56
N ARG A 92 -2.79 4.47 -21.68
CA ARG A 92 -3.96 3.91 -21.01
C ARG A 92 -3.64 3.70 -19.53
N GLU A 93 -4.48 4.21 -18.66
CA GLU A 93 -4.48 3.93 -17.23
C GLU A 93 -5.89 3.55 -16.80
N ILE A 94 -6.02 2.44 -16.08
CA ILE A 94 -7.26 1.97 -15.49
C ILE A 94 -6.99 1.64 -14.03
N ILE A 95 -7.84 2.13 -13.15
CA ILE A 95 -7.83 1.84 -11.72
C ILE A 95 -9.19 1.26 -11.36
N LYS A 96 -9.20 0.07 -10.77
CA LYS A 96 -10.41 -0.64 -10.35
C LYS A 96 -10.39 -0.91 -8.86
N ASP A 97 -11.56 -0.91 -8.25
CA ASP A 97 -11.73 -1.44 -6.91
C ASP A 97 -11.39 -2.94 -6.90
N LYS A 98 -10.49 -3.35 -6.00
CA LYS A 98 -9.94 -4.72 -5.99
C LYS A 98 -10.99 -5.77 -5.62
N THR A 99 -12.02 -5.38 -4.87
CA THR A 99 -13.06 -6.30 -4.38
C THR A 99 -14.21 -6.41 -5.37
N THR A 100 -14.66 -5.30 -5.92
CA THR A 100 -15.87 -5.23 -6.76
C THR A 100 -15.55 -5.22 -8.26
N GLY A 101 -14.32 -4.87 -8.65
CA GLY A 101 -13.92 -4.71 -10.05
C GLY A 101 -14.44 -3.41 -10.70
N GLU A 102 -15.15 -2.56 -9.96
CA GLU A 102 -15.68 -1.30 -10.46
C GLU A 102 -14.56 -0.35 -10.86
N ILE A 103 -14.72 0.32 -12.02
CA ILE A 103 -13.73 1.28 -12.52
C ILE A 103 -13.81 2.57 -11.69
N ILE A 104 -12.76 2.83 -10.91
CA ILE A 104 -12.58 4.06 -10.13
C ILE A 104 -12.05 5.18 -11.02
N HIS A 105 -11.10 4.87 -11.90
CA HIS A 105 -10.50 5.84 -12.82
C HIS A 105 -10.16 5.17 -14.15
N LYS A 106 -10.39 5.89 -15.25
CA LYS A 106 -10.00 5.47 -16.60
C LYS A 106 -9.50 6.67 -17.38
N CYS A 107 -8.28 6.56 -17.91
CA CYS A 107 -7.68 7.54 -18.81
C CYS A 107 -7.18 6.80 -20.06
N GLU A 108 -7.68 7.19 -21.23
CA GLU A 108 -7.26 6.65 -22.53
C GLU A 108 -7.08 7.84 -23.49
N GLU A 109 -5.84 8.16 -23.81
CA GLU A 109 -5.52 9.32 -24.64
C GLU A 109 -4.20 9.15 -25.39
N PRO A 110 -3.93 9.98 -26.41
CA PRO A 110 -2.64 9.97 -27.06
C PRO A 110 -1.51 10.33 -26.10
N LEU A 111 -0.41 9.57 -26.12
CA LEU A 111 0.73 9.79 -25.22
C LEU A 111 1.33 11.20 -25.40
N SER A 112 1.34 11.71 -26.62
CA SER A 112 1.77 13.06 -26.97
C SER A 112 0.96 14.17 -26.26
N LYS A 113 -0.30 13.87 -25.90
CA LYS A 113 -1.22 14.78 -25.19
C LYS A 113 -1.20 14.57 -23.68
N HIS A 114 -0.77 13.41 -23.20
CA HIS A 114 -0.62 13.08 -21.78
C HIS A 114 0.49 13.92 -21.10
N LYS A 115 0.16 15.17 -20.74
CA LYS A 115 1.08 16.17 -20.17
C LYS A 115 0.48 16.79 -18.91
N GLY A 116 1.33 17.26 -18.00
CA GLY A 116 0.89 17.98 -16.80
C GLY A 116 0.30 17.08 -15.70
N HIS A 117 0.53 15.77 -15.77
CA HIS A 117 0.10 14.81 -14.75
C HIS A 117 1.27 14.39 -13.84
N GLY A 118 0.97 14.18 -12.56
CA GLY A 118 1.91 13.65 -11.58
C GLY A 118 3.22 14.44 -11.48
N SER A 119 4.36 13.74 -11.53
CA SER A 119 5.70 14.32 -11.44
C SER A 119 6.21 14.93 -12.77
N ALA A 120 5.31 15.30 -13.69
CA ALA A 120 5.69 15.93 -14.95
C ALA A 120 6.52 17.20 -14.69
N LYS A 121 7.72 17.25 -15.27
CA LYS A 121 8.60 18.41 -15.13
C LYS A 121 8.01 19.61 -15.88
N HIS A 122 7.64 20.66 -15.14
CA HIS A 122 7.25 21.93 -15.75
C HIS A 122 8.48 22.66 -16.32
N LYS A 123 8.37 23.21 -17.53
CA LYS A 123 9.39 24.16 -18.03
C LYS A 123 9.25 25.47 -17.26
N LYS A 124 10.36 26.01 -16.72
CA LYS A 124 10.41 27.39 -16.24
C LYS A 124 10.07 28.32 -17.41
N LYS A 125 9.15 29.25 -17.22
CA LYS A 125 8.90 30.32 -18.20
C LYS A 125 10.19 31.12 -18.35
N SER A 126 10.68 31.29 -19.58
CA SER A 126 11.71 32.28 -19.88
C SER A 126 11.09 33.66 -19.74
N GLU A 127 11.58 34.47 -18.81
CA GLU A 127 11.31 35.91 -18.78
C GLU A 127 11.78 36.47 -20.12
N THR A 128 10.83 36.95 -20.92
CA THR A 128 11.14 37.68 -22.15
C THR A 128 11.26 39.11 -21.68
N ASN A 129 12.49 39.61 -21.55
CA ASN A 129 12.70 41.05 -21.41
C ASN A 129 12.40 41.65 -22.78
N GLU A 130 11.22 42.26 -22.89
CA GLU A 130 10.91 43.19 -23.97
C GLU A 130 11.63 44.50 -23.64
N ASP A 131 12.66 44.81 -24.43
CA ASP A 131 13.21 46.17 -24.60
C ASP A 131 12.49 46.85 -25.78
#